data_AF-A0A535DWU8-F1
#
_entry.id   AF-A0A535DWU8-F1
#
_cell.length_a   1.000
_cell.length_b   1.000
_cell.length_c   1.000
_cell.angle_alpha   90.00
_cell.angle_beta   90.00
_cell.angle_gamma   90.00
#
_symmetry.space_group_name_H-M   'P 1'
#
loop_
_entity.id
_entity.type
_entity.pdbx_description
1 polymer ?
#
loop_
_entity_poly.entity_id
_entity_poly.type
_entity_poly.pdbx_seq_one_letter_code
_entity_poly.pdbx_strand_id
1 'polypeptide(L)'
;MDPPADAAYALFNALEEEQMASAALAPDGDEASRILTLAQIAFGRLRGLLAGIDDELLDRAPAQGEWTLRETLVHAIGVERSYRANTQHALARREDEPLKLPPDRRPQPDPADTSGGVLDILAAFAARRAETDDALAGLDAGQMARPSQWGPYDVSHQVDVRFRLHRFASHIVEHTVQCEKTALSLGITLNDPHAVVRSIGAARGAHERRSPRAVLDVLDAALLARADAVGA
;
A
#
# COMPACT_ATOMS: atom_id res chain seq x y z
N MET A 1 -5.04 24.29 16.91
CA MET A 1 -4.88 23.98 18.34
C MET A 1 -4.01 22.75 18.39
N ASP A 2 -2.91 22.80 19.13
CA ASP A 2 -2.11 21.61 19.38
C ASP A 2 -2.97 20.61 20.18
N PRO A 3 -2.87 19.31 19.88
CA PRO A 3 -3.56 18.30 20.69
C PRO A 3 -3.12 18.43 22.17
N PRO A 4 -3.98 18.07 23.13
CA PRO A 4 -3.56 17.93 24.53
C PRO A 4 -2.29 17.08 24.59
N ALA A 5 -1.34 17.42 25.46
CA ALA A 5 -0.04 16.72 25.56
C ALA A 5 -0.21 15.19 25.65
N ASP A 6 -1.30 14.73 26.28
CA ASP A 6 -1.66 13.32 26.44
C ASP A 6 -1.97 12.62 25.10
N ALA A 7 -2.59 13.32 24.14
CA ALA A 7 -2.93 12.76 22.83
C ALA A 7 -1.73 12.71 21.88
N ALA A 8 -0.86 13.71 21.90
CA ALA A 8 0.41 13.65 21.18
C ALA A 8 1.29 12.51 21.72
N TYR A 9 1.38 12.37 23.04
CA TYR A 9 2.14 11.30 23.69
C TYR A 9 1.57 9.91 23.35
N ALA A 10 0.25 9.76 23.29
CA ALA A 10 -0.39 8.51 22.89
C ALA A 10 0.00 8.05 21.47
N LEU A 11 0.09 8.99 20.51
CA LEU A 11 0.51 8.68 19.14
C LEU A 11 1.98 8.26 19.06
N PHE A 12 2.88 8.95 19.78
CA PHE A 12 4.29 8.57 19.80
C PHE A 12 4.51 7.21 20.47
N ASN A 13 3.80 6.91 21.56
CA ASN A 13 3.86 5.58 22.18
C ASN A 13 3.39 4.48 21.21
N ALA A 14 2.31 4.72 20.46
CA ALA A 14 1.85 3.77 19.45
C ALA A 14 2.91 3.56 18.34
N LEU A 15 3.58 4.64 17.90
CA LEU A 15 4.70 4.54 16.95
C LEU A 15 5.85 3.70 17.51
N GLU A 16 6.25 3.94 18.76
CA GLU A 16 7.32 3.21 19.43
C GLU A 16 6.99 1.72 19.53
N GLU A 17 5.74 1.34 19.80
CA GLU A 17 5.31 -0.06 19.86
C GLU A 17 5.39 -0.76 18.50
N GLU A 18 4.96 -0.12 17.41
CA GLU A 18 5.12 -0.65 16.05
C GLU A 18 6.62 -0.79 15.70
N GLN A 19 7.46 0.18 16.12
CA GLN A 19 8.91 0.11 15.92
C GLN A 19 9.55 -1.04 16.72
N MET A 20 9.14 -1.24 17.97
CA MET A 20 9.60 -2.36 18.80
C MET A 20 9.21 -3.71 18.18
N ALA A 21 7.98 -3.84 17.70
CA ALA A 21 7.52 -5.03 17.01
C ALA A 21 8.31 -5.29 15.73
N SER A 22 8.60 -4.25 14.94
CA SER A 22 9.46 -4.35 13.75
C SER A 22 10.89 -4.75 14.09
N ALA A 23 11.47 -4.19 15.15
CA ALA A 23 12.86 -4.45 15.56
C ALA A 23 13.04 -5.85 16.15
N ALA A 24 11.99 -6.43 16.72
CA ALA A 24 12.02 -7.80 17.27
C ALA A 24 12.07 -8.89 16.19
N LEU A 25 11.75 -8.56 14.93
CA LEU A 25 11.77 -9.53 13.85
C LEU A 25 13.18 -9.75 13.30
N ALA A 26 13.47 -10.98 12.90
CA ALA A 26 14.62 -11.26 12.07
C ALA A 26 14.52 -10.50 10.74
N PRO A 27 15.65 -10.14 10.09
CA PRO A 27 15.63 -9.56 8.75
C PRO A 27 14.94 -10.48 7.73
N ASP A 28 14.34 -9.89 6.70
CA ASP A 28 13.78 -10.63 5.57
C ASP A 28 14.84 -11.50 4.88
N GLY A 29 14.53 -12.78 4.72
CA GLY A 29 15.46 -13.79 4.21
C GLY A 29 15.85 -13.58 2.74
N ASP A 30 14.88 -13.38 1.86
CA ASP A 30 15.10 -13.27 0.41
C ASP A 30 14.90 -11.84 -0.13
N GLU A 31 15.44 -11.59 -1.33
CA GLU A 31 15.39 -10.29 -1.99
C GLU A 31 13.96 -9.86 -2.33
N ALA A 32 13.12 -10.77 -2.82
CA ALA A 32 11.75 -10.46 -3.21
C ALA A 32 10.93 -10.02 -2.00
N SER A 33 11.04 -10.74 -0.87
CA SER A 33 10.41 -10.37 0.40
C SER A 33 10.86 -8.99 0.89
N ARG A 34 12.16 -8.68 0.82
CA ARG A 34 12.66 -7.33 1.15
C ARG A 34 12.04 -6.24 0.28
N ILE A 35 11.92 -6.48 -1.02
CA ILE A 35 11.32 -5.52 -1.96
C ILE A 35 9.82 -5.35 -1.67
N LEU A 36 9.10 -6.44 -1.40
CA LEU A 36 7.68 -6.38 -1.05
C LEU A 36 7.45 -5.72 0.31
N THR A 37 8.40 -5.79 1.26
CA THR A 37 8.35 -4.99 2.49
C THR A 37 8.35 -3.49 2.18
N LEU A 38 9.10 -3.02 1.18
CA LEU A 38 9.07 -1.61 0.78
C LEU A 38 7.69 -1.19 0.25
N ALA A 39 7.01 -2.08 -0.48
CA ALA A 39 5.64 -1.84 -0.94
C ALA A 39 4.66 -1.80 0.24
N GLN A 40 4.84 -2.66 1.23
CA GLN A 40 3.99 -2.68 2.42
C GLN A 40 4.19 -1.45 3.32
N ILE A 41 5.43 -0.95 3.45
CA ILE A 41 5.72 0.33 4.11
C ILE A 41 5.03 1.49 3.36
N ALA A 42 5.10 1.50 2.03
CA ALA A 42 4.41 2.51 1.22
C ALA A 42 2.88 2.46 1.41
N PHE A 43 2.30 1.27 1.44
CA PHE A 43 0.88 1.07 1.72
C PHE A 43 0.50 1.50 3.14
N GLY A 44 1.37 1.24 4.12
CA GLY A 44 1.26 1.76 5.48
C GLY A 44 1.16 3.27 5.55
N ARG A 45 1.99 3.98 4.79
CA ARG A 45 1.92 5.45 4.68
C ARG A 45 0.63 5.93 4.05
N LEU A 46 0.12 5.23 3.03
CA LEU A 46 -1.17 5.53 2.42
C LEU A 46 -2.31 5.38 3.44
N ARG A 47 -2.34 4.26 4.19
CA ARG A 47 -3.33 4.05 5.26
C ARG A 47 -3.29 5.18 6.29
N GLY A 48 -2.09 5.54 6.76
CA GLY A 48 -1.95 6.62 7.74
C GLY A 48 -2.28 8.01 7.20
N LEU A 49 -2.13 8.25 5.88
CA LEU A 49 -2.57 9.49 5.24
C LEU A 49 -4.09 9.59 5.20
N LEU A 50 -4.76 8.48 4.87
CA LEU A 50 -6.21 8.41 4.71
C LEU A 50 -6.95 8.21 6.04
N ALA A 51 -6.23 7.91 7.13
CA ALA A 51 -6.80 7.81 8.46
C ALA A 51 -7.43 9.15 8.89
N GLY A 52 -8.72 9.10 9.23
CA GLY A 52 -9.49 10.28 9.64
C GLY A 52 -9.99 11.16 8.49
N ILE A 53 -9.88 10.71 7.24
CA ILE A 53 -10.58 11.37 6.11
C ILE A 53 -12.04 10.92 6.11
N ASP A 54 -12.97 11.87 6.09
CA ASP A 54 -14.41 11.61 6.00
C ASP A 54 -14.79 10.97 4.66
N ASP A 55 -15.68 9.99 4.69
CA ASP A 55 -16.17 9.28 3.51
C ASP A 55 -16.81 10.23 2.47
N GLU A 56 -17.40 11.34 2.93
CA GLU A 56 -17.99 12.37 2.05
C GLU A 56 -16.96 13.05 1.13
N LEU A 57 -15.67 12.97 1.46
CA LEU A 57 -14.59 13.54 0.66
C LEU A 57 -14.11 12.60 -0.46
N LEU A 58 -14.48 11.31 -0.42
CA LEU A 58 -14.00 10.31 -1.38
C LEU A 58 -14.34 10.66 -2.82
N ASP A 59 -15.54 11.19 -3.04
CA ASP A 59 -16.11 11.45 -4.36
C ASP A 59 -16.08 12.94 -4.75
N ARG A 60 -15.43 13.78 -3.92
CA ARG A 60 -15.27 15.22 -4.21
C ARG A 60 -14.02 15.46 -5.05
N ALA A 61 -14.22 16.04 -6.23
CA ALA A 61 -13.11 16.40 -7.10
C ALA A 61 -12.36 17.63 -6.52
N PRO A 62 -11.02 17.61 -6.46
CA PRO A 62 -10.23 18.74 -5.95
C PRO A 62 -10.23 19.94 -6.91
N ALA A 63 -10.34 19.67 -8.21
CA ALA A 63 -10.50 20.66 -9.28
C ALA A 63 -11.16 20.03 -10.50
N GLN A 64 -11.57 20.85 -11.47
CA GLN A 64 -12.15 20.37 -12.71
C GLN A 64 -11.15 19.49 -13.49
N GLY A 65 -11.52 18.25 -13.78
CA GLY A 65 -10.71 17.31 -14.55
C GLY A 65 -9.61 16.59 -13.74
N GLU A 66 -9.48 16.88 -12.45
CA GLU A 66 -8.61 16.14 -11.55
C GLU A 66 -9.35 14.97 -10.89
N TRP A 67 -8.61 13.90 -10.58
CA TRP A 67 -9.19 12.71 -9.95
C TRP A 67 -9.56 12.94 -8.49
N THR A 68 -10.70 12.40 -8.11
CA THR A 68 -11.14 12.22 -6.72
C THR A 68 -10.22 11.25 -5.97
N LEU A 69 -10.37 11.17 -4.65
CA LEU A 69 -9.69 10.15 -3.84
C LEU A 69 -10.12 8.74 -4.27
N ARG A 70 -11.43 8.53 -4.51
CA ARG A 70 -11.93 7.22 -4.96
C ARG A 70 -11.32 6.82 -6.30
N GLU A 71 -11.31 7.70 -7.30
CA GLU A 71 -10.72 7.40 -8.61
C GLU A 71 -9.22 7.09 -8.51
N THR A 72 -8.50 7.81 -7.65
CA THR A 72 -7.07 7.54 -7.38
C THR A 72 -6.88 6.15 -6.76
N LEU A 73 -7.73 5.76 -5.81
CA LEU A 73 -7.68 4.44 -5.17
C LEU A 73 -8.11 3.31 -6.12
N VAL A 74 -9.14 3.52 -6.95
CA VAL A 74 -9.53 2.60 -8.03
C VAL A 74 -8.32 2.30 -8.91
N HIS A 75 -7.61 3.35 -9.34
CA HIS A 75 -6.44 3.21 -10.17
C HIS A 75 -5.31 2.45 -9.44
N ALA A 76 -5.02 2.82 -8.20
CA ALA A 76 -3.97 2.18 -7.40
C ALA A 76 -4.20 0.67 -7.24
N ILE A 77 -5.42 0.26 -6.88
CA ILE A 77 -5.78 -1.15 -6.70
C ILE A 77 -5.79 -1.90 -8.04
N GLY A 78 -6.30 -1.28 -9.10
CA GLY A 78 -6.27 -1.87 -10.44
C GLY A 78 -4.84 -2.15 -10.91
N VAL A 79 -3.90 -1.23 -10.64
CA VAL A 79 -2.49 -1.40 -10.98
C VAL A 79 -1.80 -2.44 -10.10
N GLU A 80 -2.10 -2.52 -8.80
CA GLU A 80 -1.64 -3.59 -7.91
C GLU A 80 -1.92 -4.98 -8.53
N ARG A 81 -3.18 -5.21 -8.94
CA ARG A 81 -3.61 -6.48 -9.56
C ARG A 81 -2.93 -6.70 -10.91
N SER A 82 -2.81 -5.65 -11.71
CA SER A 82 -2.16 -5.72 -13.03
C SER A 82 -0.67 -6.04 -12.92
N TYR A 83 0.06 -5.41 -12.00
CA TYR A 83 1.47 -5.69 -11.75
C TYR A 83 1.67 -7.12 -11.27
N ARG A 84 0.83 -7.60 -10.35
CA ARG A 84 0.86 -9.00 -9.92
C ARG A 84 0.68 -9.96 -11.08
N ALA A 85 -0.38 -9.79 -11.88
CA ALA A 85 -0.67 -10.66 -13.01
C ALA A 85 0.46 -10.66 -14.07
N ASN A 86 1.04 -9.49 -14.36
CA ASN A 86 2.15 -9.39 -15.30
C ASN A 86 3.42 -10.07 -14.76
N THR A 87 3.70 -9.96 -13.46
CA THR A 87 4.84 -10.65 -12.83
C THR A 87 4.63 -12.16 -12.84
N GLN A 88 3.43 -12.64 -12.48
CA GLN A 88 3.08 -14.06 -12.56
C GLN A 88 3.20 -14.61 -13.99
N HIS A 89 2.80 -13.83 -15.00
CA HIS A 89 3.02 -14.21 -16.40
C HIS A 89 4.50 -14.33 -16.74
N ALA A 90 5.33 -13.36 -16.35
CA ALA A 90 6.78 -13.45 -16.55
C ALA A 90 7.40 -14.66 -15.82
N LEU A 91 6.85 -15.08 -14.69
CA LEU A 91 7.29 -16.27 -13.95
C LEU A 91 6.83 -17.57 -14.63
N ALA A 92 5.59 -17.65 -15.10
CA ALA A 92 5.00 -18.89 -15.61
C ALA A 92 5.19 -19.13 -17.12
N ARG A 93 5.46 -18.07 -17.92
CA ARG A 93 5.50 -18.18 -19.39
C ARG A 93 6.59 -19.15 -19.88
N ARG A 94 6.39 -19.74 -21.05
CA ARG A 94 7.49 -20.40 -21.77
C ARG A 94 8.39 -19.36 -22.45
N GLU A 95 9.55 -19.79 -22.93
CA GLU A 95 10.49 -18.87 -23.61
C GLU A 95 10.01 -18.43 -25.00
N ASP A 96 9.15 -19.21 -25.65
CA ASP A 96 8.54 -18.86 -26.93
C ASP A 96 7.21 -18.10 -26.79
N GLU A 97 6.73 -17.88 -25.57
CA GLU A 97 5.54 -17.07 -25.29
C GLU A 97 5.88 -15.57 -25.19
N PRO A 98 4.92 -14.68 -25.50
CA PRO A 98 5.14 -13.23 -25.42
C PRO A 98 5.58 -12.77 -24.02
N LEU A 99 6.52 -11.83 -23.96
CA LEU A 99 6.95 -11.22 -22.68
C LEU A 99 5.82 -10.44 -21.99
N LYS A 100 4.90 -9.89 -22.77
CA LYS A 100 3.76 -9.10 -22.27
C LYS A 100 2.56 -9.99 -22.01
N LEU A 101 1.87 -9.75 -20.90
CA LEU A 101 0.62 -10.42 -20.59
C LEU A 101 -0.43 -10.12 -21.69
N PRO A 102 -0.97 -11.17 -22.35
CA PRO A 102 -2.03 -11.02 -23.35
C PRO A 102 -3.23 -10.22 -22.80
N PRO A 103 -3.84 -9.32 -23.60
CA PRO A 103 -4.91 -8.44 -23.13
C PRO A 103 -6.12 -9.15 -22.52
N ASP A 104 -6.49 -10.29 -23.06
CA ASP A 104 -7.60 -11.16 -22.63
C ASP A 104 -7.37 -11.80 -21.26
N ARG A 105 -6.11 -11.90 -20.83
CA ARG A 105 -5.72 -12.44 -19.51
C ARG A 105 -5.49 -11.36 -18.46
N ARG A 106 -5.69 -10.08 -18.80
CA ARG A 106 -5.50 -8.98 -17.85
C ARG A 106 -6.63 -8.96 -16.82
N PRO A 107 -6.33 -8.68 -15.55
CA PRO A 107 -7.36 -8.46 -14.54
C PRO A 107 -8.34 -7.39 -14.99
N GLN A 108 -9.63 -7.69 -14.88
CA GLN A 108 -10.70 -6.71 -15.11
C GLN A 108 -10.95 -5.92 -13.81
N PRO A 109 -11.34 -4.64 -13.89
CA PRO A 109 -11.74 -3.87 -12.72
C PRO A 109 -12.78 -4.63 -11.88
N ASP A 110 -12.60 -4.63 -10.56
CA ASP A 110 -13.56 -5.22 -9.63
C ASP A 110 -14.26 -4.08 -8.87
N PRO A 111 -15.57 -3.86 -9.06
CA PRO A 111 -16.29 -2.81 -8.33
C PRO A 111 -16.23 -2.95 -6.81
N ALA A 112 -16.01 -4.17 -6.29
CA ALA A 112 -15.87 -4.41 -4.86
C ALA A 112 -14.56 -3.85 -4.29
N ASP A 113 -13.53 -3.65 -5.12
CA ASP A 113 -12.24 -3.10 -4.67
C ASP A 113 -12.40 -1.65 -4.17
N THR A 114 -13.45 -0.94 -4.56
CA THR A 114 -13.66 0.46 -4.20
C THR A 114 -15.08 0.80 -3.73
N SER A 115 -15.85 -0.19 -3.30
CA SER A 115 -17.17 0.04 -2.69
C SER A 115 -17.04 0.51 -1.25
N GLY A 116 -18.00 1.31 -0.77
CA GLY A 116 -18.05 1.75 0.63
C GLY A 116 -17.20 2.99 0.93
N GLY A 117 -16.85 3.13 2.21
CA GLY A 117 -16.06 4.23 2.77
C GLY A 117 -14.56 4.00 2.69
N VAL A 118 -13.77 4.92 3.26
CA VAL A 118 -12.30 4.92 3.19
C VAL A 118 -11.74 3.61 3.75
N LEU A 119 -12.28 3.14 4.89
CA LEU A 119 -11.83 1.91 5.54
C LEU A 119 -12.14 0.66 4.70
N ASP A 120 -13.30 0.61 4.02
CA ASP A 120 -13.67 -0.51 3.15
C ASP A 120 -12.69 -0.63 1.97
N ILE A 121 -12.37 0.51 1.33
CA ILE A 121 -11.43 0.57 0.21
C ILE A 121 -10.02 0.18 0.67
N LEU A 122 -9.59 0.67 1.84
CA LEU A 122 -8.29 0.30 2.41
C LEU A 122 -8.22 -1.19 2.75
N ALA A 123 -9.30 -1.78 3.27
CA ALA A 123 -9.38 -3.22 3.54
C ALA A 123 -9.31 -4.03 2.24
N ALA A 124 -10.01 -3.60 1.19
CA ALA A 124 -9.93 -4.22 -0.12
C ALA A 124 -8.51 -4.13 -0.70
N PHE A 125 -7.86 -2.96 -0.64
CA PHE A 125 -6.46 -2.81 -1.07
C PHE A 125 -5.52 -3.69 -0.23
N ALA A 126 -5.69 -3.76 1.09
CA ALA A 126 -4.91 -4.65 1.95
C ALA A 126 -5.05 -6.13 1.54
N ALA A 127 -6.26 -6.57 1.19
CA ALA A 127 -6.49 -7.92 0.66
C ALA A 127 -5.75 -8.14 -0.68
N ARG A 128 -5.78 -7.17 -1.59
CA ARG A 128 -5.02 -7.26 -2.86
C ARG A 128 -3.51 -7.25 -2.62
N ARG A 129 -3.01 -6.48 -1.65
CA ARG A 129 -1.60 -6.49 -1.24
C ARG A 129 -1.19 -7.86 -0.69
N ALA A 130 -2.01 -8.46 0.17
CA ALA A 130 -1.75 -9.81 0.71
C ALA A 130 -1.68 -10.87 -0.40
N GLU A 131 -2.60 -10.86 -1.35
CA GLU A 131 -2.57 -11.78 -2.51
C GLU A 131 -1.32 -11.60 -3.38
N THR A 132 -0.79 -10.38 -3.49
CA THR A 132 0.48 -10.11 -4.18
C THR A 132 1.66 -10.67 -3.41
N ASP A 133 1.66 -10.47 -2.10
CA ASP A 133 2.74 -10.94 -1.26
C ASP A 133 2.77 -12.48 -1.22
N ASP A 134 1.62 -13.15 -1.08
CA ASP A 134 1.52 -14.61 -1.15
C ASP A 134 2.00 -15.17 -2.49
N ALA A 135 1.76 -14.45 -3.59
CA ALA A 135 2.13 -14.90 -4.92
C ALA A 135 3.61 -14.67 -5.27
N LEU A 136 4.25 -13.64 -4.70
CA LEU A 136 5.53 -13.11 -5.18
C LEU A 136 6.62 -13.03 -4.12
N ALA A 137 6.34 -13.34 -2.86
CA ALA A 137 7.39 -13.50 -1.85
C ALA A 137 8.22 -14.77 -2.10
N GLY A 138 9.47 -14.78 -1.63
CA GLY A 138 10.31 -15.98 -1.68
C GLY A 138 10.87 -16.32 -3.06
N LEU A 139 10.76 -15.43 -4.05
CA LEU A 139 11.33 -15.68 -5.38
C LEU A 139 12.86 -15.76 -5.32
N ASP A 140 13.42 -16.79 -5.95
CA ASP A 140 14.86 -16.96 -6.05
C ASP A 140 15.50 -16.00 -7.07
N ALA A 141 16.84 -15.97 -7.10
CA ALA A 141 17.58 -15.08 -7.98
C ALA A 141 17.31 -15.31 -9.49
N GLY A 142 17.02 -16.55 -9.89
CA GLY A 142 16.71 -16.91 -11.27
C GLY A 142 15.31 -16.44 -11.66
N GLN A 143 14.32 -16.64 -10.78
CA GLN A 143 12.96 -16.12 -10.92
C GLN A 143 12.95 -14.59 -10.99
N MET A 144 13.75 -13.93 -10.15
CA MET A 144 13.91 -12.48 -10.13
C MET A 144 14.52 -11.92 -11.43
N ALA A 145 15.37 -12.70 -12.11
CA ALA A 145 15.99 -12.34 -13.39
C ALA A 145 15.13 -12.69 -14.62
N ARG A 146 13.94 -13.30 -14.45
CA ARG A 146 13.09 -13.71 -15.57
C ARG A 146 12.71 -12.50 -16.45
N PRO A 147 12.92 -12.58 -17.79
CA PRO A 147 12.63 -11.47 -18.68
C PRO A 147 11.15 -11.15 -18.77
N SER A 148 10.87 -9.87 -18.91
CA SER A 148 9.55 -9.25 -18.96
C SER A 148 9.60 -7.97 -19.82
N GLN A 149 8.47 -7.29 -19.99
CA GLN A 149 8.36 -6.09 -20.81
C GLN A 149 7.55 -4.98 -20.11
N TRP A 150 8.07 -3.76 -20.14
CA TRP A 150 7.44 -2.57 -19.54
C TRP A 150 7.07 -1.54 -20.62
N GLY A 151 5.98 -0.82 -20.40
CA GLY A 151 5.48 0.22 -21.32
C GLY A 151 4.33 -0.23 -22.24
N PRO A 152 3.79 0.71 -23.02
CA PRO A 152 2.75 0.43 -24.02
C PRO A 152 3.24 -0.56 -25.09
N TYR A 153 2.33 -1.11 -25.90
CA TYR A 153 2.66 -2.23 -26.81
C TYR A 153 3.62 -1.81 -27.94
N ASP A 154 3.51 -0.56 -28.36
CA ASP A 154 4.26 0.11 -29.43
C ASP A 154 5.60 0.69 -28.98
N VAL A 155 5.71 1.12 -27.71
CA VAL A 155 6.96 1.64 -27.12
C VAL A 155 7.25 0.90 -25.83
N SER A 156 7.99 -0.19 -25.92
CA SER A 156 8.28 -1.06 -24.77
C SER A 156 9.76 -1.29 -24.55
N HIS A 157 10.13 -1.43 -23.28
CA HIS A 157 11.48 -1.74 -22.85
C HIS A 157 11.49 -3.12 -22.19
N GLN A 158 12.51 -3.92 -22.48
CA GLN A 158 12.72 -5.17 -21.75
C GLN A 158 13.17 -4.87 -20.33
N VAL A 159 12.56 -5.56 -19.38
CA VAL A 159 12.84 -5.48 -17.94
C VAL A 159 12.83 -6.88 -17.36
N ASP A 160 13.14 -7.05 -16.08
CA ASP A 160 13.02 -8.33 -15.38
C ASP A 160 11.92 -8.29 -14.31
N VAL A 161 11.72 -9.44 -13.64
CA VAL A 161 10.79 -9.56 -12.51
C VAL A 161 11.22 -8.65 -11.36
N ARG A 162 12.51 -8.52 -11.07
CA ARG A 162 13.03 -7.61 -10.03
C ARG A 162 12.59 -6.17 -10.25
N PHE A 163 12.73 -5.66 -11.47
CA PHE A 163 12.24 -4.34 -11.85
C PHE A 163 10.75 -4.19 -11.55
N ARG A 164 9.92 -5.19 -11.92
CA ARG A 164 8.48 -5.17 -11.63
C ARG A 164 8.18 -5.13 -10.13
N LEU A 165 8.89 -5.91 -9.31
CA LEU A 165 8.65 -5.88 -7.87
C LEU A 165 8.89 -4.49 -7.26
N HIS A 166 9.91 -3.76 -7.74
CA HIS A 166 10.14 -2.39 -7.29
C HIS A 166 9.04 -1.40 -7.73
N ARG A 167 8.25 -1.73 -8.76
CA ARG A 167 7.17 -0.84 -9.22
C ARG A 167 6.03 -0.71 -8.23
N PHE A 168 5.71 -1.76 -7.46
CA PHE A 168 4.66 -1.72 -6.46
C PHE A 168 4.86 -0.57 -5.46
N ALA A 169 6.01 -0.52 -4.79
CA ALA A 169 6.30 0.52 -3.82
C ALA A 169 6.28 1.92 -4.44
N SER A 170 6.94 2.10 -5.58
CA SER A 170 7.02 3.42 -6.25
C SER A 170 5.65 3.94 -6.69
N HIS A 171 4.77 3.04 -7.15
CA HIS A 171 3.43 3.39 -7.63
C HIS A 171 2.48 3.73 -6.47
N ILE A 172 2.56 2.98 -5.37
CA ILE A 172 1.81 3.33 -4.15
C ILE A 172 2.26 4.69 -3.62
N VAL A 173 3.57 4.99 -3.63
CA VAL A 173 4.08 6.32 -3.23
C VAL A 173 3.56 7.42 -4.15
N GLU A 174 3.60 7.21 -5.47
CA GLU A 174 3.06 8.16 -6.46
C GLU A 174 1.60 8.53 -6.17
N HIS A 175 0.74 7.53 -5.95
CA HIS A 175 -0.67 7.80 -5.67
C HIS A 175 -0.96 8.20 -4.22
N THR A 176 -0.06 7.91 -3.27
CA THR A 176 -0.10 8.53 -1.94
C THR A 176 0.11 10.03 -2.05
N VAL A 177 1.09 10.48 -2.85
CA VAL A 177 1.34 11.90 -3.11
C VAL A 177 0.15 12.55 -3.82
N GLN A 178 -0.51 11.83 -4.75
CA GLN A 178 -1.72 12.33 -5.39
C GLN A 178 -2.87 12.49 -4.38
N CYS A 179 -3.13 11.49 -3.53
CA CYS A 179 -4.14 11.58 -2.46
C CYS A 179 -3.85 12.74 -1.50
N GLU A 180 -2.57 12.96 -1.14
CA GLU A 180 -2.15 14.04 -0.27
C GLU A 180 -2.45 15.41 -0.88
N LYS A 181 -2.16 15.60 -2.18
CA LYS A 181 -2.52 16.83 -2.90
C LYS A 181 -4.04 17.03 -2.96
N THR A 182 -4.79 15.98 -3.25
CA THR A 182 -6.26 16.03 -3.27
C THR A 182 -6.82 16.43 -1.90
N ALA A 183 -6.33 15.82 -0.82
CA ALA A 183 -6.73 16.16 0.55
C ALA A 183 -6.50 17.65 0.88
N LEU A 184 -5.31 18.16 0.56
CA LEU A 184 -4.98 19.58 0.76
C LEU A 184 -5.88 20.51 -0.06
N SER A 185 -6.14 20.19 -1.34
CA SER A 185 -7.04 20.96 -2.20
C SER A 185 -8.49 20.96 -1.70
N LEU A 186 -8.92 19.90 -1.02
CA LEU A 186 -10.24 19.81 -0.38
C LEU A 186 -10.32 20.53 0.97
N GLY A 187 -9.22 21.14 1.44
CA GLY A 187 -9.14 21.91 2.69
C GLY A 187 -8.80 21.09 3.92
N ILE A 188 -8.39 19.81 3.76
CA ILE A 188 -7.94 18.99 4.88
C ILE A 188 -6.58 19.51 5.36
N THR A 189 -6.47 19.76 6.67
CA THR A 189 -5.21 20.20 7.28
C THR A 189 -4.39 18.99 7.71
N LEU A 190 -3.27 18.75 7.04
CA LEU A 190 -2.31 17.70 7.39
C LEU A 190 -1.29 18.23 8.40
N ASN A 191 -1.62 18.12 9.69
CA ASN A 191 -0.82 18.62 10.82
C ASN A 191 0.14 17.55 11.40
N ASP A 192 0.85 17.90 12.47
CA ASP A 192 1.81 17.00 13.14
C ASP A 192 1.19 15.65 13.55
N PRO A 193 0.00 15.59 14.18
CA PRO A 193 -0.70 14.32 14.39
C PRO A 193 -0.86 13.44 13.14
N HIS A 194 -1.28 14.02 12.01
CA HIS A 194 -1.37 13.26 10.75
C HIS A 194 0.01 12.73 10.30
N ALA A 195 1.07 13.51 10.49
CA ALA A 195 2.43 13.05 10.18
C ALA A 195 2.88 11.88 11.08
N VAL A 196 2.50 11.89 12.36
CA VAL A 196 2.77 10.77 13.28
C VAL A 196 1.94 9.54 12.90
N VAL A 197 0.64 9.69 12.58
CA VAL A 197 -0.20 8.57 12.12
C VAL A 197 0.33 7.94 10.82
N ARG A 198 0.81 8.76 9.87
CA ARG A 198 1.53 8.25 8.68
C ARG A 198 2.78 7.46 9.05
N SER A 199 3.50 7.87 10.10
CA SER A 199 4.68 7.17 10.59
C SER A 199 4.32 5.86 11.29
N ILE A 200 3.24 5.83 12.08
CA ILE A 200 2.68 4.60 12.68
C ILE A 200 2.33 3.61 11.56
N GLY A 201 1.58 4.05 10.55
CA GLY A 201 1.21 3.21 9.41
C GLY A 201 2.43 2.66 8.66
N ALA A 202 3.47 3.49 8.46
CA ALA A 202 4.72 3.05 7.85
C ALA A 202 5.45 2.00 8.70
N ALA A 203 5.50 2.18 10.01
CA ALA A 203 6.11 1.24 10.95
C ALA A 203 5.34 -0.09 10.95
N ARG A 204 4.01 -0.07 11.06
CA ARG A 204 3.13 -1.23 10.89
C ARG A 204 3.44 -1.98 9.59
N GLY A 205 3.50 -1.24 8.48
CA GLY A 205 3.83 -1.82 7.16
C GLY A 205 5.19 -2.51 7.07
N ALA A 206 6.16 -2.14 7.91
CA ALA A 206 7.49 -2.76 7.94
C ALA A 206 7.51 -4.19 8.51
N HIS A 207 6.47 -4.56 9.28
CA HIS A 207 6.47 -5.82 10.02
C HIS A 207 5.18 -6.62 9.92
N GLU A 208 4.03 -6.02 9.56
CA GLU A 208 2.73 -6.67 9.70
C GLU A 208 2.58 -7.97 8.91
N ARG A 209 3.26 -8.11 7.76
CA ARG A 209 3.26 -9.36 6.99
C ARG A 209 3.95 -10.52 7.74
N ARG A 210 4.87 -10.20 8.63
CA ARG A 210 5.81 -11.14 9.26
C ARG A 210 5.54 -11.33 10.74
N SER A 211 4.84 -10.39 11.36
CA SER A 211 4.43 -10.50 12.74
C SER A 211 3.37 -11.58 12.91
N PRO A 212 3.44 -12.38 13.99
CA PRO A 212 2.35 -13.27 14.36
C PRO A 212 1.06 -12.48 14.56
N ARG A 213 -0.08 -13.07 14.19
CA ARG A 213 -1.39 -12.41 14.31
C ARG A 213 -1.67 -11.89 15.73
N ALA A 214 -1.29 -12.65 16.76
CA ALA A 214 -1.46 -12.25 18.15
C ALA A 214 -0.70 -10.95 18.52
N VAL A 215 0.46 -10.68 17.90
CA VAL A 215 1.19 -9.41 18.10
C VAL A 215 0.41 -8.26 17.49
N LEU A 216 -0.14 -8.45 16.29
CA LEU A 216 -0.95 -7.43 15.61
C LEU A 216 -2.23 -7.13 16.39
N ASP A 217 -2.93 -8.16 16.87
CA ASP A 217 -4.17 -7.98 17.64
C ASP A 217 -3.91 -7.18 18.94
N VAL A 218 -2.77 -7.39 19.60
CA VAL A 218 -2.39 -6.59 20.79
C VAL A 218 -2.15 -5.13 20.44
N LEU A 219 -1.43 -4.87 19.35
CA LEU A 219 -1.14 -3.51 18.89
C LEU A 219 -2.41 -2.79 18.43
N ASP A 220 -3.30 -3.47 17.72
CA ASP A 220 -4.61 -2.94 17.30
C ASP A 220 -5.49 -2.61 18.51
N ALA A 221 -5.56 -3.50 19.51
CA ALA A 221 -6.30 -3.26 20.74
C ALA A 221 -5.74 -2.08 21.54
N ALA A 222 -4.41 -1.94 21.61
CA ALA A 222 -3.75 -0.83 22.29
C ALA A 222 -4.01 0.51 21.57
N LEU A 223 -4.02 0.52 20.24
CA LEU A 223 -4.34 1.71 19.45
C LEU A 223 -5.80 2.14 19.64
N LEU A 224 -6.75 1.19 19.62
CA LEU A 224 -8.17 1.46 19.88
C LEU A 224 -8.40 2.03 21.28
N ALA A 225 -7.80 1.42 22.31
CA ALA A 225 -7.94 1.92 23.68
C ALA A 225 -7.40 3.35 23.85
N ARG A 226 -6.38 3.75 23.07
CA ARG A 226 -5.87 5.12 23.05
C ARG A 226 -6.82 6.08 22.34
N ALA A 227 -7.39 5.67 21.21
CA ALA A 227 -8.39 6.47 20.49
C ALA A 227 -9.59 6.79 21.40
N ASP A 228 -10.13 5.77 22.07
CA ASP A 228 -11.22 5.92 23.04
C ASP A 228 -10.86 6.89 24.19
N ALA A 229 -9.62 6.80 24.70
CA ALA A 229 -9.15 7.64 25.81
C ALA A 229 -9.00 9.12 25.45
N VAL A 230 -8.76 9.44 24.17
CA VAL A 230 -8.63 10.82 23.68
C VAL A 230 -9.91 11.37 23.05
N GLY A 231 -11.00 10.58 23.04
CA GLY A 231 -12.29 10.97 22.49
C GLY A 231 -12.30 11.12 20.96
N ALA A 232 -11.48 10.33 20.28
CA ALA A 232 -11.37 10.27 18.82
C ALA A 232 -12.11 9.06 18.24
#